data_AF-A0AAN6TG61-F1
#
_entry.id   AF-A0AAN6TG61-F1
#
_cell.length_a   1.000
_cell.length_b   1.000
_cell.length_c   1.000
_cell.angle_alpha   90.00
_cell.angle_beta   90.00
_cell.angle_gamma   90.00
#
_symmetry.space_group_name_H-M   'P 1'
#
loop_
_entity.id
_entity.type
_entity.pdbx_description
1 polymer ?
#
loop_
_entity_poly.entity_id
_entity_poly.type
_entity_poly.pdbx_seq_one_letter_code
_entity_poly.pdbx_strand_id
1 'polypeptide(L)'
;MTSEPHPTFLTIPLELRLEIYKHLLTIHAIPPEYYCYHGIPTYPHASNPPPPPPSPRPELLHPQILQTNRRVNSEATPVLYALNTFTLTLDAHAHQPQPCLELPLLGPRDCYSYWYCYPPVTSPHLAAQIRHWRLHLALDDHEPFLPIDSSSSSSRRGPTQPQPQPQPPLHVPRSTITTTTTSAASSAPAPATATATTPTAQTPAQLLTNATSVTIFLRRTLGALLGGASSVDALRPLEPVRGVRQVIIEPTALGGGAVLEGFGGYIAWLVGVMGAAEGERVGEKYMPRDEIERRRLEGWGGWVR
;
A
#
# COMPACT_ATOMS: atom_id res chain seq x y z
N MET A 1 3.65 -16.20 -40.50
CA MET A 1 2.60 -15.18 -40.67
C MET A 1 2.78 -14.16 -39.56
N THR A 2 3.41 -13.03 -39.86
CA THR A 2 3.59 -11.92 -38.90
C THR A 2 2.30 -11.11 -38.91
N SER A 3 1.51 -11.18 -37.84
CA SER A 3 0.36 -10.28 -37.66
C SER A 3 0.88 -8.84 -37.65
N GLU A 4 0.36 -8.00 -38.54
CA GLU A 4 0.65 -6.58 -38.50
C GLU A 4 0.31 -6.01 -37.10
N PRO A 5 1.20 -5.19 -36.50
CA PRO A 5 0.93 -4.59 -35.21
C PRO A 5 -0.29 -3.67 -35.32
N HIS A 6 -1.33 -3.96 -34.54
CA HIS A 6 -2.55 -3.17 -34.55
C HIS A 6 -2.23 -1.74 -34.06
N PRO A 7 -2.62 -0.68 -34.78
CA PRO A 7 -2.30 0.68 -34.40
C PRO A 7 -2.95 1.00 -33.04
N THR A 8 -2.13 1.41 -32.08
CA THR A 8 -2.54 1.81 -30.73
C THR A 8 -2.60 3.34 -30.63
N PHE A 9 -3.35 3.89 -29.67
CA PHE A 9 -3.36 5.33 -29.41
C PHE A 9 -1.95 5.87 -29.09
N LEU A 10 -1.06 5.07 -28.49
CA LEU A 10 0.32 5.53 -28.27
C LEU A 10 1.20 5.50 -29.53
N THR A 11 0.79 4.78 -30.58
CA THR A 11 1.53 4.72 -31.86
C THR A 11 1.15 5.80 -32.86
N ILE A 12 0.04 6.51 -32.65
CA ILE A 12 -0.31 7.66 -33.50
C ILE A 12 0.62 8.86 -33.27
N PRO A 13 0.86 9.68 -34.30
CA PRO A 13 1.61 10.93 -34.18
C PRO A 13 1.13 11.80 -33.01
N LEU A 14 2.08 12.51 -32.39
CA LEU A 14 1.81 13.30 -31.18
C LEU A 14 0.73 14.37 -31.43
N GLU A 15 0.73 14.96 -32.62
CA GLU A 15 -0.20 16.01 -33.04
C GLU A 15 -1.65 15.51 -32.96
N LEU A 16 -1.91 14.30 -33.47
CA LEU A 16 -3.23 13.68 -33.42
C LEU A 16 -3.64 13.31 -32.00
N ARG A 17 -2.69 12.85 -31.16
CA ARG A 17 -2.98 12.59 -29.75
C ARG A 17 -3.41 13.87 -29.03
N LEU A 18 -2.70 14.97 -29.25
CA LEU A 18 -3.01 16.27 -28.65
C LEU A 18 -4.35 16.81 -29.13
N GLU A 19 -4.69 16.62 -30.41
CA GLU A 19 -6.01 16.97 -30.96
C GLU A 19 -7.13 16.13 -30.32
N ILE A 20 -6.92 14.81 -30.17
CA ILE A 20 -7.86 13.95 -29.45
C ILE A 20 -7.99 14.39 -27.99
N TYR A 21 -6.89 14.70 -27.30
CA TYR A 21 -6.93 15.22 -25.94
C TYR A 21 -7.66 16.56 -25.84
N LYS A 22 -7.51 17.46 -26.82
CA LYS A 22 -8.26 18.72 -26.87
C LYS A 22 -9.77 18.45 -26.85
N HIS A 23 -10.23 17.42 -27.56
CA HIS A 23 -11.64 17.03 -27.58
C HIS A 23 -12.09 16.23 -26.34
N LEU A 24 -11.20 15.42 -25.74
CA LEU A 24 -11.50 14.64 -24.53
C LEU A 24 -11.47 15.49 -23.25
N LEU A 25 -10.60 16.50 -23.20
CA LEU A 25 -10.37 17.36 -22.03
C LEU A 25 -11.19 18.65 -22.07
N THR A 26 -11.85 18.98 -23.19
CA THR A 26 -13.04 19.82 -23.19
C THR A 26 -14.21 19.05 -22.57
N ILE A 27 -14.06 18.64 -21.32
CA ILE A 27 -15.22 18.48 -20.45
C ILE A 27 -15.84 19.86 -20.45
N HIS A 28 -17.06 19.99 -20.98
CA HIS A 28 -17.83 21.23 -20.87
C HIS A 28 -17.72 21.67 -19.43
N ALA A 29 -17.01 22.78 -19.19
CA ALA A 29 -16.85 23.34 -17.87
C ALA A 29 -18.25 23.38 -17.28
N ILE A 30 -18.48 22.60 -16.21
CA ILE A 30 -19.75 22.64 -15.51
C ILE A 30 -20.03 24.13 -15.32
N PRO A 31 -21.14 24.67 -15.87
CA PRO A 31 -21.38 26.10 -15.83
C PRO A 31 -21.19 26.56 -14.39
N PRO A 32 -20.45 27.67 -14.14
CA PRO A 32 -20.12 28.12 -12.79
C PRO A 32 -21.36 28.29 -11.89
N GLU A 33 -22.55 28.42 -12.50
CA GLU A 33 -23.88 28.40 -11.90
C GLU A 33 -24.15 27.17 -10.98
N TYR A 34 -23.45 26.04 -11.17
CA TYR A 34 -23.64 24.83 -10.35
C TYR A 34 -22.74 24.72 -9.11
N TYR A 35 -21.71 25.54 -8.98
CA TYR A 35 -20.84 25.52 -7.79
C TYR A 35 -21.46 26.25 -6.58
N CYS A 36 -22.62 26.88 -6.74
CA CYS A 36 -23.24 27.72 -5.70
C CYS A 36 -24.13 26.99 -4.68
N TYR A 37 -24.35 25.67 -4.79
CA TYR A 37 -25.33 24.96 -3.92
C TYR A 37 -24.74 24.14 -2.76
N HIS A 38 -23.42 24.12 -2.56
CA HIS A 38 -22.80 23.40 -1.44
C HIS A 38 -22.18 24.29 -0.35
N GLY A 39 -22.38 25.61 -0.41
CA GLY A 39 -21.97 26.54 0.63
C GLY A 39 -23.08 26.80 1.65
N ILE A 40 -23.01 26.11 2.80
CA ILE A 40 -23.52 26.54 4.12
C ILE A 40 -25.05 26.79 4.24
N PRO A 41 -25.80 25.94 4.97
CA PRO A 41 -27.19 26.20 5.28
C PRO A 41 -27.29 27.24 6.41
N THR A 42 -27.26 28.52 6.06
CA THR A 42 -27.71 29.58 6.96
C THR A 42 -28.84 30.31 6.27
N TYR A 43 -30.10 29.96 6.59
CA TYR A 43 -31.20 30.88 6.90
C TYR A 43 -32.47 30.07 7.24
N PRO A 44 -33.03 30.21 8.46
CA PRO A 44 -34.39 29.81 8.77
C PRO A 44 -35.36 30.92 8.31
N HIS A 45 -36.56 30.54 7.87
CA HIS A 45 -37.70 31.39 7.50
C HIS A 45 -37.74 31.97 6.07
N ALA A 46 -38.06 31.11 5.10
CA ALA A 46 -38.96 31.49 4.02
C ALA A 46 -39.86 30.28 3.69
N SER A 47 -41.15 30.41 3.98
CA SER A 47 -42.20 29.44 3.68
C SER A 47 -42.36 29.34 2.16
N ASN A 48 -42.09 28.15 1.63
CA ASN A 48 -42.10 27.73 0.20
C ASN A 48 -40.84 28.10 -0.60
N PRO A 49 -39.78 27.25 -0.57
CA PRO A 49 -38.73 27.34 -1.57
C PRO A 49 -39.33 27.13 -2.98
N PRO A 50 -38.88 27.87 -4.00
CA PRO A 50 -39.24 27.59 -5.38
C PRO A 50 -38.87 26.14 -5.73
N PRO A 51 -39.63 25.47 -6.62
CA PRO A 51 -39.27 24.13 -7.05
C PRO A 51 -37.82 24.15 -7.55
N PRO A 52 -36.99 23.17 -7.14
CA PRO A 52 -35.61 23.12 -7.58
C PRO A 52 -35.58 23.18 -9.11
N PRO A 53 -34.68 24.00 -9.71
CA PRO A 53 -34.53 23.99 -11.16
C PRO A 53 -34.31 22.54 -11.60
N PRO A 54 -34.84 22.13 -12.76
CA PRO A 54 -34.64 20.78 -13.26
C PRO A 54 -33.14 20.54 -13.27
N SER A 55 -32.68 19.57 -12.46
CA SER A 55 -31.27 19.24 -12.38
C SER A 55 -30.76 19.09 -13.81
N PRO A 56 -29.65 19.76 -14.16
CA PRO A 56 -29.08 19.62 -15.49
C PRO A 56 -28.89 18.13 -15.66
N ARG A 57 -29.52 17.58 -16.70
CA ARG A 57 -29.21 16.20 -17.04
C ARG A 57 -27.70 16.19 -17.24
N PRO A 58 -26.94 15.34 -16.53
CA PRO A 58 -25.51 15.24 -16.80
C PRO A 58 -25.41 15.04 -18.30
N GLU A 59 -24.83 16.00 -19.01
CA GLU A 59 -24.65 15.92 -20.46
C GLU A 59 -24.00 14.57 -20.69
N LEU A 60 -24.73 13.68 -21.37
CA LEU A 60 -24.35 12.30 -21.52
C LEU A 60 -22.95 12.29 -22.13
N LEU A 61 -21.95 11.99 -21.31
CA LEU A 61 -20.58 11.77 -21.76
C LEU A 61 -20.65 10.80 -22.93
N HIS A 62 -20.23 11.27 -24.11
CA HIS A 62 -20.42 10.51 -25.34
C HIS A 62 -19.75 9.14 -25.19
N PRO A 63 -20.42 8.01 -25.48
CA PRO A 63 -19.88 6.67 -25.22
C PRO A 63 -18.53 6.44 -25.91
N GLN A 64 -18.27 7.10 -27.04
CA GLN A 64 -16.97 7.04 -27.72
C GLN A 64 -15.85 7.71 -26.92
N ILE A 65 -16.12 8.79 -26.18
CA ILE A 65 -15.15 9.44 -25.27
C ILE A 65 -14.74 8.46 -24.18
N LEU A 66 -15.71 7.78 -23.56
CA LEU A 66 -15.44 6.76 -22.54
C LEU A 66 -14.65 5.57 -23.11
N GLN A 67 -14.97 5.12 -24.31
CA GLN A 67 -14.24 4.04 -24.98
C GLN A 67 -12.80 4.45 -25.30
N THR A 68 -12.58 5.66 -25.83
CA THR A 68 -11.23 6.19 -26.09
C THR A 68 -10.47 6.34 -24.78
N ASN A 69 -11.06 6.88 -23.71
CA ASN A 69 -10.41 6.99 -22.41
C ASN A 69 -10.03 5.62 -21.82
N ARG A 70 -10.90 4.61 -21.94
CA ARG A 70 -10.58 3.23 -21.53
C ARG A 70 -9.42 2.66 -22.33
N ARG A 71 -9.39 2.90 -23.65
CA ARG A 71 -8.32 2.44 -24.52
C ARG A 71 -6.99 3.12 -24.18
N VAL A 72 -6.97 4.45 -24.10
CA VAL A 72 -5.81 5.24 -23.68
C VAL A 72 -5.30 4.76 -22.33
N ASN A 73 -6.19 4.57 -21.36
CA ASN A 73 -5.84 4.04 -20.05
C ASN A 73 -5.20 2.64 -20.16
N SER A 74 -5.82 1.71 -20.89
CA SER A 74 -5.29 0.35 -21.04
C SER A 74 -3.93 0.29 -21.71
N GLU A 75 -3.64 1.21 -22.65
CA GLU A 75 -2.36 1.30 -23.34
C GLU A 75 -1.30 2.04 -22.53
N ALA A 76 -1.68 3.11 -21.84
CA ALA A 76 -0.77 3.93 -21.05
C ALA A 76 -0.40 3.29 -19.71
N THR A 77 -1.30 2.50 -19.12
CA THR A 77 -1.09 1.83 -17.82
C THR A 77 0.20 1.00 -17.77
N PRO A 78 0.46 0.04 -18.67
CA PRO A 78 1.71 -0.72 -18.62
C PRO A 78 2.94 0.17 -18.78
N VAL A 79 2.87 1.24 -19.59
CA VAL A 79 3.98 2.18 -19.78
C VAL A 79 4.22 2.99 -18.50
N LEU A 80 3.16 3.51 -17.88
CA LEU A 80 3.22 4.28 -16.64
C LEU A 80 3.85 3.44 -15.52
N TYR A 81 3.35 2.23 -15.30
CA TYR A 81 3.83 1.39 -14.21
C TYR A 81 5.23 0.81 -14.49
N ALA A 82 5.55 0.50 -15.75
CA ALA A 82 6.85 -0.07 -16.09
C ALA A 82 7.98 0.96 -16.13
N LEU A 83 7.72 2.22 -16.48
CA LEU A 83 8.78 3.24 -16.64
C LEU A 83 8.96 4.14 -15.42
N ASN A 84 7.99 4.20 -14.50
CA ASN A 84 8.12 5.00 -13.29
C ASN A 84 8.72 4.21 -12.13
N THR A 85 9.30 4.94 -11.17
CA THR A 85 9.80 4.38 -9.92
C THR A 85 8.73 4.49 -8.84
N PHE A 86 8.43 3.37 -8.18
CA PHE A 86 7.46 3.31 -7.09
C PHE A 86 8.17 3.23 -5.77
N THR A 87 7.63 3.94 -4.78
CA THR A 87 8.22 3.96 -3.45
C THR A 87 7.38 3.08 -2.52
N LEU A 88 8.05 2.23 -1.76
CA LEU A 88 7.44 1.41 -0.74
C LEU A 88 8.23 1.58 0.55
N THR A 89 7.54 1.99 1.60
CA THR A 89 8.12 2.15 2.93
C THR A 89 7.72 0.95 3.77
N LEU A 90 8.70 0.21 4.28
CA LEU A 90 8.48 -0.78 5.33
C LEU A 90 8.85 -0.14 6.65
N ASP A 91 7.84 0.41 7.33
CA ASP A 91 7.94 0.83 8.73
C ASP A 91 7.45 -0.33 9.61
N ALA A 92 8.25 -0.74 10.59
CA ALA A 92 7.86 -1.81 11.51
C ALA A 92 7.02 -1.30 12.70
N HIS A 93 6.78 0.02 12.77
CA HIS A 93 5.97 0.70 13.79
C HIS A 93 4.45 0.58 13.63
N ALA A 94 3.92 -0.02 12.56
CA ALA A 94 2.49 -0.28 12.50
C ALA A 94 2.15 -1.29 13.61
N HIS A 95 1.49 -0.83 14.68
CA HIS A 95 1.04 -1.57 15.88
C HIS A 95 0.08 -2.75 15.61
N GLN A 96 0.10 -3.31 14.41
CA GLN A 96 -0.71 -4.44 13.98
C GLN A 96 0.20 -5.68 13.88
N PRO A 97 -0.22 -6.85 14.38
CA PRO A 97 0.61 -8.06 14.48
C PRO A 97 0.93 -8.72 13.13
N GLN A 98 0.76 -8.01 12.01
CA GLN A 98 1.27 -8.40 10.71
C GLN A 98 2.06 -7.22 10.16
N PRO A 99 3.27 -7.44 9.60
CA PRO A 99 3.93 -6.44 8.78
C PRO A 99 3.04 -6.20 7.55
N CYS A 100 2.09 -5.28 7.69
CA CYS A 100 1.31 -4.79 6.59
C CYS A 100 2.29 -4.01 5.73
N LEU A 101 2.70 -4.60 4.62
CA LEU A 101 3.32 -3.84 3.55
C LEU A 101 2.36 -2.71 3.21
N GLU A 102 2.76 -1.47 3.50
CA GLU A 102 2.05 -0.35 2.94
C GLU A 102 2.11 -0.49 1.42
N LEU A 103 0.93 -0.49 0.83
CA LEU A 103 0.75 -0.73 -0.59
C LEU A 103 1.59 0.31 -1.39
N PRO A 104 2.07 -0.03 -2.60
CA PRO A 104 3.01 0.80 -3.34
C PRO A 104 2.46 2.20 -3.58
N LEU A 105 3.20 3.25 -3.23
CA LEU A 105 2.81 4.62 -3.50
C LEU A 105 3.56 5.13 -4.73
N LEU A 106 2.82 5.72 -5.68
CA LEU A 106 3.44 6.55 -6.70
C LEU A 106 3.88 7.84 -6.00
N GLY A 107 5.18 8.09 -5.90
CA GLY A 107 5.71 9.23 -5.16
C GLY A 107 6.83 9.91 -5.95
N PRO A 108 6.88 11.26 -5.99
CA PRO A 108 8.04 11.97 -6.51
C PRO A 108 9.29 11.59 -5.70
N ARG A 109 10.44 11.58 -6.39
CA ARG A 109 11.74 11.12 -5.88
C ARG A 109 12.18 11.77 -4.56
N ASP A 110 11.63 12.94 -4.19
CA ASP A 110 12.11 13.79 -3.10
C ASP A 110 11.00 14.47 -2.27
N CYS A 111 9.74 14.00 -2.32
CA CYS A 111 8.65 14.66 -1.58
C CYS A 111 8.54 14.18 -0.13
N TYR A 112 9.20 14.91 0.79
CA TYR A 112 8.92 14.86 2.24
C TYR A 112 7.55 15.48 2.62
N SER A 113 6.75 15.87 1.63
CA SER A 113 5.45 16.50 1.83
C SER A 113 4.36 15.43 1.85
N TYR A 114 3.80 15.18 3.03
CA TYR A 114 2.65 14.29 3.28
C TYR A 114 1.37 14.64 2.49
N TRP A 115 1.37 15.68 1.67
CA TRP A 115 0.18 16.25 1.04
C TRP A 115 -0.13 15.72 -0.37
N TYR A 116 0.74 14.91 -0.97
CA TYR A 116 0.55 14.35 -2.32
C TYR A 116 0.79 12.84 -2.40
N CYS A 117 0.33 12.09 -1.40
CA CYS A 117 0.34 10.63 -1.49
C CYS A 117 -0.80 10.19 -2.42
N TYR A 118 -0.47 9.69 -3.61
CA TYR A 118 -1.43 8.97 -4.42
C TYR A 118 -1.97 7.77 -3.62
N PRO A 119 -3.23 7.36 -3.80
CA PRO A 119 -3.71 6.14 -3.16
C PRO A 119 -2.81 4.98 -3.59
N PRO A 120 -2.53 4.05 -2.68
CA PRO A 120 -1.54 3.05 -2.99
C PRO A 120 -2.10 1.99 -3.94
N VAL A 121 -1.21 1.32 -4.66
CA VAL A 121 -1.56 0.34 -5.70
C VAL A 121 -2.09 -0.93 -5.07
N THR A 122 -3.41 -1.01 -4.89
CA THR A 122 -4.10 -2.19 -4.31
C THR A 122 -4.26 -3.34 -5.30
N SER A 123 -4.26 -3.06 -6.60
CA SER A 123 -4.54 -4.06 -7.63
C SER A 123 -3.32 -4.95 -7.91
N PRO A 124 -3.40 -6.28 -7.72
CA PRO A 124 -2.30 -7.20 -8.02
C PRO A 124 -1.83 -7.12 -9.47
N HIS A 125 -2.77 -6.92 -10.40
CA HIS A 125 -2.47 -6.78 -11.82
C HIS A 125 -1.62 -5.53 -12.11
N LEU A 126 -1.90 -4.41 -11.44
CA LEU A 126 -1.11 -3.18 -11.59
C LEU A 126 0.25 -3.31 -10.90
N ALA A 127 0.30 -3.91 -9.71
CA ALA A 127 1.55 -4.15 -8.99
C ALA A 127 2.53 -5.01 -9.81
N ALA A 128 2.02 -6.04 -10.51
CA ALA A 128 2.83 -6.89 -11.40
C ALA A 128 3.44 -6.14 -12.60
N GLN A 129 2.95 -4.95 -12.95
CA GLN A 129 3.50 -4.13 -14.02
C GLN A 129 4.64 -3.22 -13.56
N ILE A 130 4.86 -3.06 -12.25
CA ILE A 130 5.90 -2.20 -11.69
C ILE A 130 7.27 -2.85 -11.93
N ARG A 131 8.18 -2.10 -12.59
CA ARG A 131 9.53 -2.58 -12.89
C ARG A 131 10.63 -1.88 -12.09
N HIS A 132 10.38 -0.68 -11.59
CA HIS A 132 11.38 0.09 -10.83
C HIS A 132 10.87 0.40 -9.44
N TRP A 133 11.60 -0.08 -8.43
CA TRP A 133 11.23 0.03 -7.03
C TRP A 133 12.26 0.81 -6.23
N ARG A 134 11.75 1.59 -5.30
CA ARG A 134 12.50 2.26 -4.25
C ARG A 134 11.93 1.82 -2.91
N LEU A 135 12.70 1.07 -2.14
CA LEU A 135 12.31 0.56 -0.84
C LEU A 135 12.95 1.40 0.25
N HIS A 136 12.18 1.92 1.18
CA HIS A 136 12.71 2.53 2.41
C HIS A 136 12.50 1.55 3.55
N LEU A 137 13.59 1.12 4.18
CA LEU A 137 13.57 0.16 5.27
C LEU A 137 14.07 0.82 6.55
N ALA A 138 13.25 0.81 7.60
CA ALA A 138 13.71 1.11 8.95
C ALA A 138 14.36 -0.13 9.57
N LEU A 139 15.59 -0.02 10.06
CA LEU A 139 16.34 -1.15 10.64
C LEU A 139 16.08 -1.39 12.13
N ASP A 140 15.35 -0.50 12.79
CA ASP A 140 15.54 -0.24 14.23
C ASP A 140 14.30 -0.48 15.11
N ASP A 141 13.22 -1.03 14.56
CA ASP A 141 11.88 -0.92 15.19
C ASP A 141 11.51 -2.09 16.12
N HIS A 142 12.50 -2.78 16.69
CA HIS A 142 12.26 -3.71 17.78
C HIS A 142 12.89 -3.18 19.07
N GLU A 143 12.38 -2.05 19.56
CA GLU A 143 12.50 -1.80 21.00
C GLU A 143 11.59 -2.84 21.68
N PRO A 144 12.13 -3.81 22.45
CA PRO A 144 11.27 -4.56 23.34
C PRO A 144 10.66 -3.51 24.26
N PHE A 145 9.34 -3.36 24.25
CA PHE A 145 8.63 -2.57 25.26
C PHE A 145 9.14 -3.04 26.62
N LEU A 146 10.05 -2.26 27.22
CA LEU A 146 10.32 -2.41 28.63
C LEU A 146 8.97 -2.04 29.27
N PRO A 147 8.36 -2.94 30.05
CA PRO A 147 7.17 -2.59 30.79
C PRO A 147 7.52 -1.31 31.55
N ILE A 148 6.83 -0.22 31.25
CA ILE A 148 6.87 0.93 32.13
C ILE A 148 6.23 0.41 33.40
N ASP A 149 7.08 0.00 34.35
CA ASP A 149 6.68 -0.36 35.69
C ASP A 149 5.97 0.87 36.26
N SER A 150 4.65 0.86 36.16
CA SER A 150 3.74 1.87 36.67
C SER A 150 3.68 1.84 38.22
N SER A 151 4.66 1.24 38.87
CA SER A 151 4.72 1.02 40.31
C SER A 151 5.32 2.19 41.11
N SER A 152 5.75 3.27 40.47
CA SER A 152 6.15 4.50 41.16
C SER A 152 5.08 5.60 41.12
N SER A 153 3.82 5.27 41.43
CA SER A 153 2.84 6.26 41.90
C SER A 153 2.67 6.12 43.42
N SER A 154 3.59 6.74 44.15
CA SER A 154 3.46 6.97 45.57
C SER A 154 2.19 7.77 45.89
N SER A 155 1.23 7.09 46.53
CA SER A 155 0.41 7.56 47.64
C SER A 155 -0.14 9.00 47.58
N ARG A 156 -1.40 9.13 47.16
CA ARG A 156 -2.29 10.17 47.73
C ARG A 156 -3.72 9.63 47.85
N ARG A 157 -4.13 9.35 49.09
CA ARG A 157 -5.49 8.98 49.49
C ARG A 157 -6.45 10.14 49.22
N GLY A 158 -7.63 9.83 48.67
CA GLY A 158 -8.78 10.74 48.56
C GLY A 158 -10.04 9.95 48.18
N PRO A 159 -11.24 10.36 48.61
CA PRO A 159 -12.23 9.44 49.16
C PRO A 159 -13.26 8.88 48.15
N THR A 160 -13.82 7.76 48.61
CA THR A 160 -14.92 6.93 48.13
C THR A 160 -16.05 7.69 47.43
N GLN A 161 -16.31 7.34 46.16
CA GLN A 161 -17.49 7.77 45.41
C GLN A 161 -18.45 6.58 45.26
N PRO A 162 -19.77 6.75 45.51
CA PRO A 162 -20.73 5.67 45.48
C PRO A 162 -21.11 5.22 44.06
N GLN A 163 -21.26 3.91 43.94
CA GLN A 163 -21.56 3.12 42.76
C GLN A 163 -23.01 3.35 42.26
N PRO A 164 -23.26 3.62 40.97
CA PRO A 164 -24.61 3.69 40.43
C PRO A 164 -25.19 2.29 40.16
N GLN A 165 -26.46 2.11 40.53
CA GLN A 165 -27.29 0.92 40.33
C GLN A 165 -27.51 0.58 38.84
N PRO A 166 -27.68 -0.72 38.50
CA PRO A 166 -28.09 -1.14 37.17
C PRO A 166 -29.58 -0.89 36.91
N GLN A 167 -29.91 -0.31 35.75
CA GLN A 167 -31.28 -0.14 35.26
C GLN A 167 -31.83 -1.44 34.64
N PRO A 168 -33.16 -1.71 34.76
CA PRO A 168 -33.81 -2.86 34.12
C PRO A 168 -34.10 -2.62 32.62
N PRO A 169 -34.25 -3.70 31.82
CA PRO A 169 -34.46 -3.60 30.38
C PRO A 169 -35.87 -3.14 30.00
N LEU A 170 -35.94 -2.18 29.08
CA LEU A 170 -37.16 -1.70 28.42
C LEU A 170 -37.64 -2.70 27.36
N HIS A 171 -38.87 -3.16 27.53
CA HIS A 171 -39.64 -3.93 26.55
C HIS A 171 -39.99 -3.06 25.34
N VAL A 172 -39.62 -3.50 24.12
CA VAL A 172 -40.09 -2.92 22.86
C VAL A 172 -41.17 -3.84 22.27
N PRO A 173 -42.38 -3.34 21.93
CA PRO A 173 -43.38 -4.14 21.23
C PRO A 173 -43.03 -4.28 19.74
N ARG A 174 -43.06 -5.54 19.27
CA ARG A 174 -42.86 -5.95 17.88
C ARG A 174 -44.19 -5.79 17.12
N SER A 175 -44.29 -4.80 16.24
CA SER A 175 -45.42 -4.66 15.32
C SER A 175 -45.24 -5.59 14.13
N THR A 176 -46.12 -6.58 14.02
CA THR A 176 -46.23 -7.49 12.87
C THR A 176 -47.01 -6.78 11.76
N ILE A 177 -46.37 -6.47 10.63
CA ILE A 177 -47.05 -6.05 9.41
C ILE A 177 -47.06 -7.26 8.47
N THR A 178 -48.26 -7.78 8.21
CA THR A 178 -48.51 -8.82 7.21
C THR A 178 -48.64 -8.16 5.85
N THR A 179 -47.69 -8.37 4.94
CA THR A 179 -47.81 -7.96 3.53
C THR A 179 -48.03 -9.19 2.68
N THR A 180 -49.23 -9.31 2.11
CA THR A 180 -49.58 -10.33 1.12
C THR A 180 -49.09 -9.84 -0.24
N THR A 181 -48.10 -10.50 -0.83
CA THR A 181 -47.64 -10.22 -2.19
C THR A 181 -47.91 -11.44 -3.08
N THR A 182 -48.84 -11.25 -4.01
CA THR A 182 -49.23 -12.20 -5.06
C THR A 182 -48.10 -12.28 -6.10
N SER A 183 -47.46 -13.43 -6.22
CA SER A 183 -46.41 -13.70 -7.22
C SER A 183 -47.02 -14.17 -8.54
N ALA A 184 -46.77 -13.43 -9.62
CA ALA A 184 -46.84 -13.95 -10.99
C ALA A 184 -45.43 -14.42 -11.39
N ALA A 185 -45.33 -15.68 -11.79
CA ALA A 185 -44.09 -16.35 -12.16
C ALA A 185 -43.48 -15.76 -13.43
N SER A 186 -42.22 -15.34 -13.34
CA SER A 186 -41.32 -15.17 -14.49
C SER A 186 -39.93 -15.61 -14.06
N SER A 187 -39.51 -16.77 -14.56
CA SER A 187 -38.25 -17.42 -14.26
C SER A 187 -37.10 -16.73 -15.00
N ALA A 188 -36.40 -15.83 -14.31
CA ALA A 188 -35.06 -15.38 -14.67
C ALA A 188 -34.06 -15.91 -13.61
N PRO A 189 -32.88 -16.40 -13.99
CA PRO A 189 -31.91 -16.94 -13.04
C PRO A 189 -31.38 -15.84 -12.11
N ALA A 190 -31.40 -16.12 -10.80
CA ALA A 190 -30.93 -15.20 -9.77
C ALA A 190 -29.44 -14.85 -9.96
N PRO A 191 -29.03 -13.59 -9.76
CA PRO A 191 -27.63 -13.21 -9.80
C PRO A 191 -26.89 -13.90 -8.65
N ALA A 192 -25.82 -14.60 -8.98
CA ALA A 192 -24.97 -15.27 -7.99
C ALA A 192 -24.43 -14.25 -6.99
N THR A 193 -24.72 -14.49 -5.70
CA THR A 193 -24.16 -13.73 -4.58
C THR A 193 -22.65 -13.95 -4.56
N ALA A 194 -21.89 -12.99 -5.11
CA ALA A 194 -20.43 -13.03 -5.10
C ALA A 194 -19.94 -12.92 -3.64
N THR A 195 -19.39 -14.02 -3.13
CA THR A 195 -18.77 -14.07 -1.81
C THR A 195 -17.53 -13.19 -1.83
N ALA A 196 -17.52 -12.11 -1.05
CA ALA A 196 -16.40 -11.19 -0.94
C ALA A 196 -15.17 -11.96 -0.42
N THR A 197 -14.21 -12.21 -1.30
CA THR A 197 -12.94 -12.86 -0.96
C THR A 197 -12.06 -11.81 -0.29
N THR A 198 -11.69 -12.03 0.97
CA THR A 198 -10.77 -11.15 1.69
C THR A 198 -9.43 -11.09 0.92
N PRO A 199 -8.92 -9.90 0.58
CA PRO A 199 -7.65 -9.77 -0.13
C PRO A 199 -6.52 -10.38 0.72
N THR A 200 -5.88 -11.41 0.20
CA THR A 200 -4.69 -12.01 0.82
C THR A 200 -3.57 -10.98 0.80
N ALA A 201 -2.93 -10.73 1.94
CA ALA A 201 -1.78 -9.84 2.03
C ALA A 201 -0.68 -10.32 1.06
N GLN A 202 -0.24 -9.44 0.17
CA GLN A 202 0.84 -9.74 -0.76
C GLN A 202 2.17 -9.79 -0.02
N THR A 203 2.99 -10.79 -0.28
CA THR A 203 4.34 -10.84 0.28
C THR A 203 5.29 -9.94 -0.52
N PRO A 204 6.39 -9.43 0.07
CA PRO A 204 7.37 -8.62 -0.68
C PRO A 204 7.93 -9.37 -1.89
N ALA A 205 8.09 -10.69 -1.76
CA ALA A 205 8.49 -11.57 -2.84
C ALA A 205 7.54 -11.49 -4.05
N GLN A 206 6.23 -11.53 -3.82
CA GLN A 206 5.21 -11.43 -4.88
C GLN A 206 5.21 -10.06 -5.56
N LEU A 207 5.40 -8.99 -4.80
CA LEU A 207 5.46 -7.63 -5.35
C LEU A 207 6.68 -7.42 -6.25
N LEU A 208 7.82 -7.97 -5.84
CA LEU A 208 9.11 -7.72 -6.48
C LEU A 208 9.50 -8.75 -7.53
N THR A 209 8.70 -9.81 -7.75
CA THR A 209 9.01 -10.89 -8.72
C THR A 209 9.27 -10.36 -10.13
N ASN A 210 8.67 -9.22 -10.47
CA ASN A 210 8.69 -8.61 -11.79
C ASN A 210 9.65 -7.41 -11.89
N ALA A 211 10.40 -7.11 -10.83
CA ALA A 211 11.24 -5.93 -10.75
C ALA A 211 12.47 -6.03 -11.67
N THR A 212 12.69 -4.98 -12.45
CA THR A 212 13.93 -4.79 -13.23
C THR A 212 14.99 -4.09 -12.40
N SER A 213 14.61 -3.11 -11.58
CA SER A 213 15.52 -2.37 -10.71
C SER A 213 14.89 -2.19 -9.34
N VAL A 214 15.67 -2.47 -8.29
CA VAL A 214 15.28 -2.27 -6.89
C VAL A 214 16.38 -1.46 -6.21
N THR A 215 16.04 -0.29 -5.69
CA THR A 215 16.92 0.51 -4.84
C THR A 215 16.42 0.44 -3.40
N ILE A 216 17.25 0.00 -2.47
CA ILE A 216 16.91 -0.16 -1.05
C ILE A 216 17.66 0.91 -0.25
N PHE A 217 16.90 1.78 0.41
CA PHE A 217 17.39 2.79 1.32
C PHE A 217 17.27 2.27 2.74
N LEU A 218 18.41 2.05 3.38
CA LEU A 218 18.45 1.63 4.77
C LEU A 218 18.47 2.86 5.67
N ARG A 219 17.48 2.98 6.54
CA ARG A 219 17.37 4.05 7.52
C ARG A 219 17.58 3.48 8.92
N ARG A 220 18.54 4.04 9.63
CA ARG A 220 18.63 3.92 11.08
C ARG A 220 18.03 5.14 11.77
N THR A 221 17.24 4.92 12.80
CA THR A 221 16.81 5.92 13.77
C THR A 221 17.89 6.10 14.83
N LEU A 222 17.99 7.30 15.39
CA LEU A 222 19.04 7.64 16.37
C LEU A 222 19.03 6.73 17.61
N GLY A 223 17.87 6.16 17.95
CA GLY A 223 17.68 5.31 19.14
C GLY A 223 18.46 3.99 19.08
N ALA A 224 18.72 3.44 17.90
CA ALA A 224 19.38 2.15 17.76
C ALA A 224 20.91 2.21 17.74
N LEU A 225 21.52 3.39 17.79
CA LEU A 225 22.98 3.51 17.95
C LEU A 225 23.47 2.85 19.25
N LEU A 226 22.56 2.61 20.21
CA LEU A 226 22.85 2.00 21.50
C LEU A 226 22.39 0.54 21.64
N GLY A 227 21.57 0.03 20.70
CA GLY A 227 20.94 -1.29 20.80
C GLY A 227 21.34 -2.20 19.63
N GLY A 228 22.01 -3.31 19.91
CA GLY A 228 22.46 -4.29 18.92
C GLY A 228 21.35 -5.14 18.29
N ALA A 229 20.16 -4.58 18.05
CA ALA A 229 19.11 -5.29 17.33
C ALA A 229 19.60 -5.65 15.92
N SER A 230 19.31 -6.88 15.49
CA SER A 230 19.82 -7.45 14.25
C SER A 230 19.10 -6.84 13.05
N SER A 231 19.72 -5.80 12.47
CA SER A 231 19.35 -5.19 11.18
C SER A 231 19.06 -6.20 10.04
N VAL A 232 19.52 -7.46 10.18
CA VAL A 232 19.22 -8.58 9.28
C VAL A 232 17.71 -8.85 9.17
N ASP A 233 16.97 -8.77 10.29
CA ASP A 233 15.57 -9.22 10.33
C ASP A 233 14.65 -8.37 9.45
N ALA A 234 14.93 -7.07 9.33
CA ALA A 234 14.20 -6.15 8.45
C ALA A 234 14.36 -6.49 6.96
N LEU A 235 15.48 -7.11 6.58
CA LEU A 235 15.80 -7.49 5.20
C LEU A 235 15.42 -8.93 4.87
N ARG A 236 15.18 -9.78 5.87
CA ARG A 236 14.76 -11.17 5.70
C ARG A 236 13.55 -11.36 4.76
N PRO A 237 12.52 -10.50 4.75
CA PRO A 237 11.41 -10.63 3.82
C PRO A 237 11.79 -10.52 2.33
N LEU A 238 12.98 -9.98 2.03
CA LEU A 238 13.52 -9.87 0.67
C LEU A 238 14.35 -11.10 0.28
N GLU A 239 14.72 -11.98 1.21
CA GLU A 239 15.45 -13.22 0.94
C GLU A 239 14.79 -14.15 -0.10
N PRO A 240 13.46 -14.19 -0.29
CA PRO A 240 12.83 -14.99 -1.33
C PRO A 240 12.76 -14.30 -2.71
N VAL A 241 13.11 -13.02 -2.82
CA VAL A 241 13.04 -12.26 -4.08
C VAL A 241 14.14 -12.77 -5.03
N ARG A 242 13.81 -12.98 -6.30
CA ARG A 242 14.72 -13.47 -7.36
C ARG A 242 14.50 -12.69 -8.66
N GLY A 243 15.45 -12.80 -9.60
CA GLY A 243 15.31 -12.32 -10.98
C GLY A 243 15.44 -10.79 -11.15
N VAL A 244 15.87 -10.06 -10.13
CA VAL A 244 16.01 -8.61 -10.19
C VAL A 244 17.28 -8.24 -10.95
N ARG A 245 17.16 -7.56 -12.09
CA ARG A 245 18.33 -7.26 -12.94
C ARG A 245 19.33 -6.29 -12.29
N GLN A 246 18.83 -5.38 -11.47
CA GLN A 246 19.65 -4.37 -10.80
C GLN A 246 19.17 -4.20 -9.36
N VAL A 247 20.06 -4.47 -8.41
CA VAL A 247 19.81 -4.25 -6.99
C VAL A 247 20.86 -3.29 -6.47
N ILE A 248 20.39 -2.17 -5.92
CA ILE A 248 21.24 -1.15 -5.31
C ILE A 248 20.80 -1.02 -3.87
N ILE A 249 21.75 -1.07 -2.94
CA ILE A 249 21.48 -0.85 -1.51
C ILE A 249 22.30 0.35 -1.07
N GLU A 250 21.60 1.44 -0.76
CA GLU A 250 22.19 2.72 -0.36
C GLU A 250 21.98 2.95 1.15
N PRO A 251 23.03 3.27 1.91
CA PRO A 251 22.86 3.78 3.26
C PRO A 251 22.26 5.19 3.16
N THR A 252 21.24 5.48 3.97
CA THR A 252 20.67 6.83 3.99
C THR A 252 21.72 7.83 4.48
N ALA A 253 21.92 8.93 3.75
CA ALA A 253 23.00 9.91 3.96
C ALA A 253 23.06 10.50 5.39
N LEU A 254 21.96 10.47 6.13
CA LEU A 254 21.87 10.96 7.52
C LEU A 254 22.57 10.07 8.56
N GLY A 255 22.99 8.85 8.18
CA GLY A 255 23.55 7.87 9.13
C GLY A 255 25.08 7.69 9.14
N GLY A 256 25.81 8.35 8.24
CA GLY A 256 27.26 8.09 8.05
C GLY A 256 27.54 6.64 7.58
N GLY A 257 28.70 6.39 6.98
CA GLY A 257 29.06 5.07 6.44
C GLY A 257 29.01 3.88 7.43
N ALA A 258 28.87 4.16 8.73
CA ALA A 258 28.83 3.19 9.82
C ALA A 258 27.62 2.23 9.78
N VAL A 259 26.53 2.56 9.06
CA VAL A 259 25.35 1.68 8.99
C VAL A 259 25.67 0.32 8.32
N LEU A 260 26.67 0.26 7.45
CA LEU A 260 27.04 -0.96 6.73
C LEU A 260 28.20 -1.73 7.37
N GLU A 261 28.86 -1.17 8.40
CA GLU A 261 29.96 -1.84 9.09
C GLU A 261 29.45 -3.11 9.79
N GLY A 262 30.06 -4.26 9.46
CA GLY A 262 29.63 -5.58 9.94
C GLY A 262 28.50 -6.25 9.15
N PHE A 263 27.81 -5.51 8.28
CA PHE A 263 26.66 -6.00 7.53
C PHE A 263 26.90 -6.15 6.01
N GLY A 264 28.02 -5.61 5.52
CA GLY A 264 28.38 -5.67 4.10
C GLY A 264 28.37 -7.08 3.50
N GLY A 265 28.72 -8.11 4.29
CA GLY A 265 28.66 -9.51 3.85
C GLY A 265 27.24 -9.99 3.56
N TYR A 266 26.28 -9.68 4.44
CA TYR A 266 24.87 -10.02 4.22
C TYR A 266 24.29 -9.24 3.04
N ILE A 267 24.62 -7.94 2.94
CA ILE A 267 24.18 -7.10 1.81
C ILE A 267 24.67 -7.63 0.48
N ALA A 268 25.96 -7.97 0.37
CA ALA A 268 26.52 -8.54 -0.84
C ALA A 268 25.86 -9.89 -1.19
N TRP A 269 25.62 -10.74 -0.19
CA TRP A 269 24.87 -11.98 -0.38
C TRP A 269 23.44 -11.71 -0.85
N LEU A 270 22.71 -10.80 -0.22
CA LEU A 270 21.32 -10.48 -0.56
C LEU A 270 21.20 -9.90 -1.98
N VAL A 271 22.13 -9.04 -2.39
CA VAL A 271 22.20 -8.54 -3.77
C VAL A 271 22.37 -9.71 -4.75
N GLY A 272 23.25 -10.66 -4.44
CA GLY A 272 23.43 -11.88 -5.24
C GLY A 272 22.17 -12.75 -5.27
N VAL A 273 21.53 -12.94 -4.11
CA VAL A 273 20.27 -13.68 -3.97
C VAL A 273 19.18 -13.07 -4.86
N MET A 274 18.97 -11.76 -4.77
CA MET A 274 17.94 -11.06 -5.52
C MET A 274 18.20 -11.03 -7.02
N GLY A 275 19.48 -11.00 -7.43
CA GLY A 275 19.89 -11.02 -8.84
C GLY A 275 19.88 -12.41 -9.48
N ALA A 276 19.93 -13.48 -8.69
CA ALA A 276 19.92 -14.85 -9.19
C ALA A 276 18.61 -15.18 -9.94
N ALA A 277 18.70 -16.03 -10.97
CA ALA A 277 17.53 -16.48 -11.71
C ALA A 277 16.59 -17.32 -10.83
N GLU A 278 15.31 -17.39 -11.20
CA GLU A 278 14.36 -18.23 -10.49
C GLU A 278 14.77 -19.71 -10.57
N GLY A 279 14.86 -20.37 -9.41
CA GLY A 279 15.33 -21.76 -9.30
C GLY A 279 16.86 -21.93 -9.30
N GLU A 280 17.64 -20.86 -9.52
CA GLU A 280 19.09 -20.91 -9.38
C GLU A 280 19.48 -21.15 -7.92
N ARG A 281 20.42 -22.08 -7.71
CA ARG A 281 20.98 -22.31 -6.38
C ARG A 281 21.87 -21.13 -6.01
N VAL A 282 21.32 -20.24 -5.20
CA VAL A 282 22.14 -19.26 -4.50
C VAL A 282 23.00 -20.00 -3.48
N GLY A 283 24.22 -19.52 -3.23
CA GLY A 283 25.14 -20.09 -2.25
C GLY A 283 24.51 -20.26 -0.86
N GLU A 284 25.25 -20.91 0.04
CA GLU A 284 24.77 -21.17 1.40
C GLU A 284 24.16 -19.92 2.04
N LYS A 285 23.07 -20.12 2.80
CA LYS A 285 22.38 -19.04 3.49
C LYS A 285 23.41 -18.29 4.34
N TYR A 286 23.50 -16.97 4.14
CA TYR A 286 24.42 -16.16 4.92
C TYR A 286 24.14 -16.34 6.41
N MET A 287 25.16 -16.77 7.13
CA MET A 287 25.15 -16.81 8.59
C MET A 287 26.00 -15.64 9.08
N PRO A 288 25.44 -14.72 9.89
CA PRO A 288 26.24 -13.69 10.53
C PRO A 288 27.44 -14.31 11.26
N ARG A 289 28.60 -13.66 11.18
CA ARG A 289 29.83 -14.16 11.81
C ARG A 289 29.63 -14.48 13.30
N ASP A 290 28.90 -13.62 14.00
CA ASP A 290 28.60 -13.81 15.42
C ASP A 290 27.75 -15.07 15.67
N GLU A 291 26.88 -15.44 14.73
CA GLU A 291 26.11 -16.70 14.84
C GLU A 291 26.98 -17.92 14.52
N ILE A 292 27.91 -17.81 13.56
CA ILE A 292 28.90 -18.86 13.31
C ILE A 292 29.77 -19.07 14.56
N GLU A 293 30.24 -17.98 15.17
CA GLU A 293 31.05 -18.03 16.38
C GLU A 293 30.23 -18.58 17.57
N ARG A 294 28.97 -18.17 17.72
CA ARG A 294 28.05 -18.73 18.72
C ARG A 294 27.84 -20.23 18.55
N ARG A 295 27.51 -20.69 17.33
CA ARG A 295 27.34 -22.12 17.03
C ARG A 295 28.63 -22.90 17.24
N ARG A 296 29.78 -22.29 16.93
CA ARG A 296 31.10 -22.90 17.19
C ARG A 296 31.33 -23.05 18.69
N LEU A 297 30.99 -22.06 19.52
CA LEU A 297 31.11 -22.14 20.98
C LEU A 297 30.13 -23.17 21.57
N GLU A 298 28.88 -23.20 21.09
CA GLU A 298 27.86 -24.15 21.52
C GLU A 298 28.20 -25.60 21.13
N GLY A 299 28.72 -25.82 19.91
CA GLY A 299 29.12 -27.14 19.42
C GLY A 299 30.32 -27.77 20.16
N TRP A 300 31.17 -26.95 20.79
CA TRP A 300 32.30 -27.43 21.59
C TRP A 300 31.90 -27.82 23.02
N GLY A 301 30.72 -27.41 23.50
CA GLY A 301 30.18 -27.82 24.80
C GLY A 301 29.61 -29.25 24.84
N GLY A 302 29.41 -29.89 23.69
CA GLY A 302 28.77 -31.21 23.58
C GLY A 302 29.69 -32.44 23.63
N TRP A 303 31.01 -32.25 23.62
CA TRP A 303 32.00 -33.35 23.50
C TRP A 303 32.79 -33.64 24.78
N VAL A 304 32.35 -33.12 25.94
CA VAL A 304 32.88 -33.52 27.25
C VAL A 304 31.87 -34.44 27.92
N ARG A 305 31.94 -35.73 27.59
CA ARG A 305 31.36 -36.82 28.38
C ARG A 305 32.35 -37.98 28.44
#